data_AF-A0AAD4GE10-F1
#
_entry.id   AF-A0AAD4GE10-F1
#
_cell.length_a   1.000
_cell.length_b   1.000
_cell.length_c   1.000
_cell.angle_alpha   90.00
_cell.angle_beta   90.00
_cell.angle_gamma   90.00
#
_symmetry.space_group_name_H-M   'P 1'
#
loop_
_entity.id
_entity.type
_entity.pdbx_description
1 polymer ?
#
loop_
_entity_poly.entity_id
_entity_poly.type
_entity_poly.pdbx_seq_one_letter_code
_entity_poly.pdbx_strand_id
1 'polypeptide(L)'
;MNHTVESQLTPVDPSIAAAADGHIILLFDMDDMKNTVLRLRNDPRPRYFVHTVNNTKTTVHGGDRLLATIERKTLRPDQITFPGASPMNLGDWLKAPMWSSFPLSFEDGGKRFEWRKNFIGQLSLHDPTHSETMSWFSKSRKRVENGKRVVHAAFIAIKPEYDHKRDVIVTSCLLAEHKLRMKGKHSALPEGAASMSLMAYSAAVGT
;
A
#
# COMPACT_ATOMS: atom_id res chain seq x y z
N MET A 1 24.50 -33.91 24.66
CA MET A 1 23.97 -32.60 25.12
C MET A 1 23.51 -31.86 23.88
N ASN A 2 22.20 -31.82 23.64
CA ASN A 2 21.62 -31.25 22.42
C ASN A 2 21.28 -29.78 22.66
N HIS A 3 21.80 -28.90 21.79
CA HIS A 3 21.44 -27.48 21.73
C HIS A 3 20.03 -27.34 21.15
N THR A 4 19.09 -26.89 21.98
CA THR A 4 17.76 -26.46 21.54
C THR A 4 17.89 -25.05 20.98
N VAL A 5 17.61 -24.89 19.68
CA VAL A 5 17.54 -23.58 19.03
C VAL A 5 16.20 -22.94 19.39
N GLU A 6 16.21 -21.94 20.26
CA GLU A 6 15.06 -21.06 20.51
C GLU A 6 14.81 -20.21 19.27
N SER A 7 13.80 -20.60 18.49
CA SER A 7 13.27 -19.81 17.38
C SER A 7 12.57 -18.56 17.94
N GLN A 8 13.20 -17.40 17.77
CA GLN A 8 12.64 -16.11 18.15
C GLN A 8 11.37 -15.79 17.35
N LEU A 9 10.23 -15.71 18.05
CA LEU A 9 8.95 -15.25 17.53
C LEU A 9 9.00 -13.75 17.22
N THR A 10 9.23 -13.41 15.96
CA THR A 10 9.05 -12.03 15.45
C THR A 10 7.57 -11.71 15.24
N PRO A 11 7.07 -10.51 15.61
CA PRO A 11 5.69 -10.09 15.35
C PRO A 11 5.51 -9.62 13.89
N VAL A 12 5.90 -10.46 12.92
CA VAL A 12 5.10 -10.53 11.68
C VAL A 12 3.87 -11.33 12.08
N ASP A 13 2.67 -11.04 11.58
CA ASP A 13 1.63 -12.06 11.70
C ASP A 13 2.17 -13.32 10.99
N PRO A 14 2.48 -14.41 11.73
CA PRO A 14 3.10 -15.60 11.15
C PRO A 14 2.24 -16.17 10.03
N SER A 15 0.94 -15.86 10.05
CA SER A 15 -0.01 -16.28 9.02
C SER A 15 0.33 -15.76 7.63
N ILE A 16 0.91 -14.58 7.42
CA ILE A 16 1.14 -14.09 6.03
C ILE A 16 2.46 -14.59 5.47
N ALA A 17 3.49 -14.74 6.30
CA ALA A 17 4.76 -15.32 5.86
C ALA A 17 4.68 -16.85 5.71
N ALA A 18 3.90 -17.53 6.56
CA ALA A 18 3.63 -18.96 6.46
C ALA A 18 2.50 -19.30 5.49
N ALA A 19 1.44 -18.48 5.37
CA ALA A 19 0.42 -18.69 4.33
C ALA A 19 0.88 -18.21 2.96
N ALA A 20 1.99 -17.47 2.83
CA ALA A 20 2.55 -17.13 1.52
C ALA A 20 3.03 -18.36 0.72
N ASP A 21 3.04 -19.56 1.31
CA ASP A 21 3.25 -20.77 0.53
C ASP A 21 2.15 -20.89 -0.54
N GLY A 22 2.58 -21.02 -1.79
CA GLY A 22 1.72 -20.98 -2.97
C GLY A 22 1.26 -19.59 -3.42
N HIS A 23 1.43 -18.52 -2.64
CA HIS A 23 0.98 -17.19 -3.05
C HIS A 23 1.90 -16.53 -4.08
N ILE A 24 1.32 -15.66 -4.90
CA ILE A 24 2.06 -14.78 -5.79
C ILE A 24 2.51 -13.57 -4.99
N ILE A 25 3.81 -13.50 -4.72
CA ILE A 25 4.42 -12.42 -3.95
C ILE A 25 5.09 -11.42 -4.89
N LEU A 26 4.59 -10.18 -4.90
CA LEU A 26 5.18 -9.04 -5.59
C LEU A 26 5.93 -8.17 -4.57
N LEU A 27 7.26 -8.17 -4.64
CA LEU A 27 8.15 -7.36 -3.82
C LEU A 27 8.36 -5.99 -4.45
N PHE A 28 8.39 -4.96 -3.63
CA PHE A 28 8.69 -3.60 -4.03
C PHE A 28 10.20 -3.35 -3.89
N ASP A 29 10.82 -2.80 -4.94
CA ASP A 29 12.22 -2.33 -4.88
C ASP A 29 12.37 -1.20 -3.87
N MET A 30 11.37 -0.31 -3.82
CA MET A 30 11.28 0.77 -2.85
C MET A 30 9.86 0.88 -2.31
N ASP A 31 9.72 1.17 -1.02
CA ASP A 31 8.43 1.41 -0.38
C ASP A 31 7.89 2.82 -0.67
N ASP A 32 7.76 3.14 -1.96
CA ASP A 32 7.19 4.39 -2.50
C ASP A 32 6.14 4.07 -3.56
N MET A 33 4.87 4.35 -3.25
CA MET A 33 3.74 4.08 -4.16
C MET A 33 3.73 4.98 -5.41
N LYS A 34 4.66 5.93 -5.53
CA LYS A 34 4.78 6.85 -6.67
C LYS A 34 5.91 6.50 -7.62
N ASN A 35 6.99 5.91 -7.11
CA ASN A 35 8.19 5.59 -7.87
C ASN A 35 8.77 4.28 -7.35
N THR A 36 8.41 3.16 -7.99
CA THR A 36 8.87 1.85 -7.56
C THR A 36 8.75 0.84 -8.70
N VAL A 37 9.45 -0.27 -8.55
CA VAL A 37 9.37 -1.44 -9.42
C VAL A 37 8.91 -2.60 -8.57
N LEU A 38 7.97 -3.39 -9.09
CA LEU A 38 7.55 -4.63 -8.43
C LEU A 38 8.09 -5.83 -9.19
N ARG A 39 8.66 -6.78 -8.45
CA ARG A 39 9.20 -8.05 -8.95
C ARG A 39 8.52 -9.22 -8.27
N LEU A 40 8.42 -10.37 -8.94
CA LEU A 40 8.02 -11.58 -8.23
C LEU A 40 9.15 -12.01 -7.30
N ARG A 41 8.83 -12.53 -6.12
CA ARG A 41 9.84 -12.93 -5.11
C ARG A 41 10.97 -13.82 -5.66
N ASN A 42 10.65 -14.67 -6.63
CA ASN A 42 11.60 -15.62 -7.23
C ASN A 42 11.95 -15.29 -8.70
N ASP A 43 11.62 -14.09 -9.19
CA ASP A 43 11.96 -13.65 -10.55
C ASP A 43 12.55 -12.23 -10.49
N PRO A 44 13.85 -12.05 -10.80
CA PRO A 44 14.48 -10.74 -10.75
C PRO A 44 13.96 -9.77 -11.83
N ARG A 45 13.21 -10.27 -12.83
CA ARG A 45 12.67 -9.42 -13.89
C ARG A 45 11.56 -8.51 -13.33
N PRO A 46 11.64 -7.19 -13.58
CA PRO A 46 10.55 -6.27 -13.30
C PRO A 46 9.24 -6.75 -13.92
N ARG A 47 8.16 -6.72 -13.13
CA ARG A 47 6.81 -7.05 -13.59
C ARG A 47 5.94 -5.82 -13.67
N TYR A 48 6.07 -4.90 -12.71
CA TYR A 48 5.37 -3.63 -12.73
C TYR A 48 6.31 -2.46 -12.55
N PHE A 49 5.98 -1.37 -13.23
CA PHE A 49 6.68 -0.09 -13.13
C PHE A 49 5.69 0.97 -12.70
N VAL A 50 6.04 1.69 -11.64
CA VAL A 50 5.27 2.83 -11.15
C VAL A 50 6.18 4.04 -11.23
N HIS A 51 5.76 5.04 -12.00
CA HIS A 51 6.56 6.25 -12.20
C HIS A 51 5.70 7.48 -12.05
N THR A 52 6.19 8.49 -11.32
CA THR A 52 5.50 9.76 -11.16
C THR A 52 6.34 10.92 -11.67
N VAL A 53 5.79 11.63 -12.65
CA VAL A 53 6.36 12.87 -13.20
C VAL A 53 5.83 14.07 -12.41
N ASN A 54 6.74 14.93 -11.94
CA ASN A 54 6.43 16.21 -11.28
C ASN A 54 5.44 16.11 -10.09
N ASN A 55 5.34 14.95 -9.45
CA ASN A 55 4.33 14.65 -8.42
C ASN A 55 2.85 14.77 -8.85
N THR A 56 2.57 15.08 -10.12
CA THR A 56 1.22 15.31 -10.63
C THR A 56 0.71 14.11 -11.42
N LYS A 57 1.57 13.41 -12.17
CA LYS A 57 1.14 12.31 -13.04
C LYS A 57 1.85 11.02 -12.70
N THR A 58 1.13 10.02 -12.21
CA THR A 58 1.64 8.65 -12.00
C THR A 58 1.17 7.74 -13.12
N THR A 59 2.07 7.00 -13.75
CA THR A 59 1.72 5.88 -14.64
C THR A 59 2.06 4.56 -13.97
N VAL A 60 1.21 3.57 -14.20
CA VAL A 60 1.40 2.18 -13.75
C VAL A 60 1.45 1.31 -15.00
N HIS A 61 2.53 0.56 -15.17
CA HIS A 61 2.71 -0.37 -16.28
C HIS A 61 2.89 -1.80 -15.76
N GLY A 62 2.37 -2.78 -16.49
CA GLY A 62 2.65 -4.20 -16.33
C GLY A 62 3.44 -4.69 -17.53
N GLY A 63 4.75 -4.90 -17.38
CA GLY A 63 5.67 -4.96 -18.52
C GLY A 63 5.59 -3.66 -19.34
N ASP A 64 5.41 -3.80 -20.65
CA ASP A 64 5.29 -2.66 -21.58
C ASP A 64 3.85 -2.10 -21.67
N ARG A 65 2.87 -2.79 -21.08
CA ARG A 65 1.46 -2.39 -21.15
C ARG A 65 1.14 -1.37 -20.07
N LEU A 66 0.65 -0.20 -20.49
CA LEU A 66 0.04 0.78 -19.58
C LEU A 66 -1.20 0.16 -18.92
N LEU A 67 -1.30 0.24 -17.59
CA LEU A 67 -2.45 -0.25 -16.82
C LEU A 67 -3.34 0.90 -16.35
N ALA A 68 -2.73 1.97 -15.87
CA ALA A 68 -3.46 3.16 -15.43
C ALA A 68 -2.57 4.40 -15.48
N THR A 69 -3.22 5.55 -15.72
CA THR A 69 -2.65 6.88 -15.51
C THR A 69 -3.45 7.58 -14.41
N ILE A 70 -2.75 8.11 -13.41
CA ILE A 70 -3.34 8.86 -12.30
C ILE A 70 -2.83 10.29 -12.36
N GLU A 71 -3.74 11.23 -12.48
CA GLU A 71 -3.45 12.66 -12.55
C GLU A 71 -3.97 13.35 -11.29
N ARG A 72 -3.04 13.85 -10.47
CA ARG A 72 -3.31 14.61 -9.27
C ARG A 72 -3.45 16.08 -9.62
N LYS A 73 -4.55 16.70 -9.19
CA LYS A 73 -4.89 18.08 -9.54
C LYS A 73 -5.00 18.91 -8.26
N THR A 74 -4.48 20.14 -8.30
CA THR A 74 -4.50 21.03 -7.12
C THR A 74 -5.89 21.61 -6.86
N LEU A 75 -6.61 21.98 -7.92
CA LEU A 75 -7.91 22.67 -7.84
C LEU A 75 -9.10 21.83 -8.30
N ARG A 76 -8.85 20.61 -8.78
CA ARG A 76 -9.87 19.69 -9.30
C ARG A 76 -9.69 18.32 -8.65
N PRO A 77 -10.72 17.46 -8.65
CA PRO A 77 -10.56 16.08 -8.22
C PRO A 77 -9.45 15.38 -9.00
N ASP A 78 -8.70 14.53 -8.30
CA ASP A 78 -7.75 13.61 -8.92
C ASP A 78 -8.48 12.69 -9.92
N GLN A 79 -7.82 12.35 -11.02
CA GLN A 79 -8.40 11.50 -12.07
C GLN A 79 -7.59 10.22 -12.25
N ILE A 80 -8.28 9.16 -12.67
CA ILE A 80 -7.71 7.91 -13.14
C ILE A 80 -8.20 7.63 -14.55
N THR A 81 -7.29 7.17 -15.41
CA THR A 81 -7.57 6.79 -16.80
C THR A 81 -7.02 5.39 -17.05
N PHE A 82 -7.88 4.49 -17.52
CA PHE A 82 -7.50 3.16 -17.99
C PHE A 82 -7.32 3.15 -19.51
N PRO A 83 -6.48 2.27 -20.08
CA PRO A 83 -6.32 2.14 -21.52
C PRO A 83 -7.67 1.93 -22.22
N GLY A 84 -7.96 2.75 -23.24
CA GLY A 84 -9.20 2.68 -24.01
C GLY A 84 -10.45 3.22 -23.29
N ALA A 85 -10.33 3.75 -22.08
CA ALA A 85 -11.44 4.35 -21.33
C ALA A 85 -11.28 5.87 -21.21
N SER A 86 -12.40 6.57 -21.05
CA SER A 86 -12.39 8.00 -20.70
C SER A 86 -11.88 8.22 -19.27
N PRO A 87 -11.19 9.34 -18.99
CA PRO A 87 -10.80 9.70 -17.63
C PRO A 87 -12.01 9.80 -16.70
N MET A 88 -11.88 9.29 -15.47
CA MET A 88 -12.90 9.40 -14.42
C MET A 88 -12.28 9.93 -13.13
N ASN A 89 -13.10 10.49 -12.23
CA ASN A 89 -12.58 10.92 -10.95
C ASN A 89 -12.10 9.72 -10.14
N LEU A 90 -10.96 9.84 -9.49
CA LEU A 90 -10.40 8.78 -8.66
C LEU A 90 -11.35 8.41 -7.50
N GLY A 91 -12.11 9.37 -6.97
CA GLY A 91 -13.11 9.13 -5.94
C GLY A 91 -14.33 8.33 -6.43
N ASP A 92 -14.63 8.39 -7.72
CA ASP A 92 -15.74 7.62 -8.32
C ASP A 92 -15.31 6.17 -8.54
N TRP A 93 -14.05 5.94 -8.91
CA TRP A 93 -13.48 4.60 -9.08
C TRP A 93 -13.12 3.92 -7.75
N LEU A 94 -12.40 4.63 -6.87
CA LEU A 94 -11.96 4.15 -5.55
C LEU A 94 -12.72 4.88 -4.44
N LYS A 95 -13.95 4.43 -4.22
CA LYS A 95 -14.92 4.98 -3.29
C LYS A 95 -14.45 4.80 -1.84
N ALA A 96 -14.77 5.78 -1.01
CA ALA A 96 -14.59 5.72 0.43
C ALA A 96 -15.89 6.16 1.12
N PRO A 97 -16.33 5.49 2.21
CA PRO A 97 -17.58 5.85 2.89
C PRO A 97 -17.51 7.24 3.54
N MET A 98 -16.31 7.66 3.95
CA MET A 98 -16.02 9.02 4.40
C MET A 98 -14.64 9.42 3.88
N TRP A 99 -14.34 10.72 3.86
CA TRP A 99 -13.05 11.24 3.39
C TRP A 99 -11.89 10.50 4.09
N SER A 100 -11.16 9.69 3.31
CA SER A 100 -10.00 8.93 3.78
C SER A 100 -10.29 7.94 4.92
N SER A 101 -11.50 7.38 4.98
CA SER A 101 -11.81 6.22 5.82
C SER A 101 -11.74 4.91 5.03
N PHE A 102 -11.53 3.82 5.77
CA PHE A 102 -11.62 2.45 5.26
C PHE A 102 -12.97 1.86 5.71
N PRO A 103 -13.55 0.91 4.95
CA PRO A 103 -13.00 0.28 3.74
C PRO A 103 -12.98 1.22 2.52
N LEU A 104 -12.03 0.99 1.60
CA LEU A 104 -12.06 1.59 0.27
C LEU A 104 -12.60 0.57 -0.71
N SER A 105 -13.58 0.95 -1.54
CA SER A 105 -14.19 0.04 -2.50
C SER A 105 -13.99 0.48 -3.94
N PHE A 106 -13.93 -0.48 -4.84
CA PHE A 106 -13.91 -0.25 -6.29
C PHE A 106 -14.68 -1.35 -7.00
N GLU A 107 -15.01 -1.12 -8.26
CA GLU A 107 -15.69 -2.09 -9.11
C GLU A 107 -14.78 -2.54 -10.25
N ASP A 108 -14.79 -3.84 -10.53
CA ASP A 108 -14.09 -4.46 -11.64
C ASP A 108 -14.95 -5.62 -12.20
N GLY A 109 -15.25 -5.58 -13.50
CA GLY A 109 -16.10 -6.58 -14.16
C GLY A 109 -17.50 -6.73 -13.53
N GLY A 110 -18.09 -5.62 -13.07
CA GLY A 110 -19.42 -5.61 -12.41
C GLY A 110 -19.43 -6.18 -10.98
N LYS A 111 -18.26 -6.52 -10.42
CA LYS A 111 -18.12 -6.96 -9.03
C LYS A 111 -17.45 -5.88 -8.20
N ARG A 112 -17.95 -5.69 -6.98
CA ARG A 112 -17.37 -4.77 -6.00
C ARG A 112 -16.29 -5.48 -5.18
N PHE A 113 -15.18 -4.80 -4.93
CA PHE A 113 -14.10 -5.26 -4.07
C PHE A 113 -13.77 -4.22 -3.00
N GLU A 114 -13.21 -4.66 -1.88
CA GLU A 114 -12.96 -3.80 -0.72
C GLU A 114 -11.56 -3.97 -0.14
N TRP A 115 -10.77 -2.91 -0.16
CA TRP A 115 -9.60 -2.78 0.68
C TRP A 115 -10.03 -2.47 2.12
N ARG A 116 -9.60 -3.30 3.05
CA ARG A 116 -9.77 -3.13 4.50
C ARG A 116 -8.42 -2.90 5.14
N LYS A 117 -8.40 -2.09 6.18
CA LYS A 117 -7.20 -1.80 6.99
C LYS A 117 -7.38 -2.42 8.36
N ASN A 118 -6.39 -3.20 8.83
CA ASN A 118 -6.39 -3.70 10.20
C ASN A 118 -5.73 -2.71 11.19
N PHE A 119 -5.73 -3.06 12.48
CA PHE A 119 -5.21 -2.20 13.54
C PHE A 119 -3.71 -1.87 13.39
N ILE A 120 -2.91 -2.79 12.83
CA ILE A 120 -1.48 -2.57 12.54
C ILE A 120 -1.21 -1.83 11.22
N GLY A 121 -2.27 -1.38 10.54
CA GLY A 121 -2.18 -0.62 9.29
C GLY A 121 -1.76 -1.42 8.06
N GLN A 122 -1.91 -2.74 8.11
CA GLN A 122 -1.84 -3.61 6.94
C GLN A 122 -3.14 -3.53 6.15
N LEU A 123 -3.02 -3.63 4.82
CA LEU A 123 -4.16 -3.64 3.92
C LEU A 123 -4.46 -5.07 3.46
N SER A 124 -5.74 -5.37 3.31
CA SER A 124 -6.24 -6.65 2.79
C SER A 124 -7.40 -6.39 1.83
N LEU A 125 -7.42 -7.07 0.68
CA LEU A 125 -8.46 -6.96 -0.33
C LEU A 125 -9.45 -8.12 -0.19
N HIS A 126 -10.74 -7.80 -0.19
CA HIS A 126 -11.84 -8.75 -0.02
C HIS A 126 -12.85 -8.60 -1.15
N ASP A 127 -13.46 -9.70 -1.55
CA ASP A 127 -14.75 -9.70 -2.24
C ASP A 127 -15.84 -9.74 -1.16
N PRO A 128 -16.68 -8.71 -0.96
CA PRO A 128 -17.68 -8.71 0.11
C PRO A 128 -18.75 -9.81 -0.03
N THR A 129 -18.88 -10.43 -1.21
CA THR A 129 -19.78 -11.58 -1.43
C THR A 129 -19.18 -12.90 -0.98
N HIS A 130 -17.87 -12.94 -0.76
CA HIS A 130 -17.13 -14.09 -0.24
C HIS A 130 -16.49 -13.73 1.11
N SER A 131 -16.30 -14.70 2.01
CA SER A 131 -15.62 -14.41 3.29
C SER A 131 -14.09 -14.32 3.14
N GLU A 132 -13.57 -14.57 1.94
CA GLU A 132 -12.16 -14.83 1.69
C GLU A 132 -11.38 -13.58 1.29
N THR A 133 -10.19 -13.43 1.87
CA THR A 133 -9.22 -12.40 1.47
C THR A 133 -8.51 -12.81 0.19
N MET A 134 -8.48 -11.92 -0.79
CA MET A 134 -7.85 -12.14 -2.09
C MET A 134 -6.37 -11.77 -2.10
N SER A 135 -6.02 -10.73 -1.36
CA SER A 135 -4.68 -10.17 -1.36
C SER A 135 -4.38 -9.40 -0.07
N TRP A 136 -3.10 -9.30 0.28
CA TRP A 136 -2.59 -8.50 1.38
C TRP A 136 -1.47 -7.59 0.89
N PHE A 137 -1.38 -6.40 1.48
CA PHE A 137 -0.23 -5.53 1.32
C PHE A 137 0.41 -5.24 2.67
N SER A 138 1.72 -5.47 2.72
CA SER A 138 2.55 -5.18 3.89
C SER A 138 3.57 -4.09 3.54
N LYS A 139 3.63 -3.06 4.40
CA LYS A 139 4.63 -1.98 4.30
C LYS A 139 6.03 -2.50 4.63
N SER A 140 7.05 -1.78 4.20
CA SER A 140 8.41 -2.07 4.62
C SER A 140 8.56 -1.88 6.12
N ARG A 141 9.40 -2.71 6.75
CA ARG A 141 9.66 -2.65 8.19
C ARG A 141 11.14 -2.82 8.47
N LYS A 142 11.68 -1.99 9.35
CA LYS A 142 13.04 -2.14 9.86
C LYS A 142 12.99 -2.96 11.14
N ARG A 143 13.87 -3.96 11.26
CA ARG A 143 14.00 -4.81 12.45
C ARG A 143 15.46 -5.00 12.82
N VAL A 144 15.69 -5.40 14.06
CA VAL A 144 16.99 -5.92 14.49
C VAL A 144 16.84 -7.43 14.60
N GLU A 145 17.57 -8.16 13.77
CA GLU A 145 17.59 -9.62 13.75
C GLU A 145 19.04 -10.06 13.94
N ASN A 146 19.28 -10.90 14.95
CA ASN A 146 20.63 -11.34 15.30
C ASN A 146 21.62 -10.17 15.47
N GLY A 147 21.17 -9.09 16.13
CA GLY A 147 21.96 -7.87 16.35
C GLY A 147 22.19 -6.99 15.12
N LYS A 148 21.71 -7.38 13.94
CA LYS A 148 21.87 -6.62 12.69
C LYS A 148 20.56 -5.93 12.30
N ARG A 149 20.66 -4.69 11.81
CA ARG A 149 19.52 -3.97 11.25
C ARG A 149 19.16 -4.58 9.89
N VAL A 150 17.98 -5.17 9.80
CA VAL A 150 17.43 -5.77 8.58
C VAL A 150 16.22 -4.95 8.13
N VAL A 151 16.11 -4.70 6.83
CA VAL A 151 14.94 -4.05 6.23
C VAL A 151 14.15 -5.10 5.47
N HIS A 152 12.92 -5.34 5.92
CA HIS A 152 11.96 -6.14 5.19
C HIS A 152 11.30 -5.26 4.13
N ALA A 153 11.39 -5.67 2.87
CA ALA A 153 10.77 -4.95 1.77
C ALA A 153 9.25 -4.94 1.89
N ALA A 154 8.61 -3.90 1.32
CA ALA A 154 7.17 -3.90 1.14
C ALA A 154 6.78 -4.96 0.10
N PHE A 155 5.60 -5.57 0.24
CA PHE A 155 5.11 -6.57 -0.71
C PHE A 155 3.59 -6.62 -0.80
N ILE A 156 3.10 -7.10 -1.95
CA ILE A 156 1.73 -7.56 -2.14
C ILE A 156 1.76 -9.10 -2.24
N ALA A 157 0.94 -9.77 -1.45
CA ALA A 157 0.66 -11.20 -1.58
C ALA A 157 -0.71 -11.38 -2.23
N ILE A 158 -0.81 -12.22 -3.26
CA ILE A 158 -2.05 -12.49 -4.01
C ILE A 158 -2.26 -13.99 -4.02
N LYS A 159 -3.48 -14.45 -3.74
CA LYS A 159 -3.77 -15.89 -3.87
C LYS A 159 -3.77 -16.32 -5.34
N PRO A 160 -3.28 -17.52 -5.67
CA PRO A 160 -3.18 -18.00 -7.06
C PRO A 160 -4.47 -17.91 -7.87
N GLU A 161 -5.61 -18.23 -7.26
CA GLU A 161 -6.93 -18.19 -7.88
C GLU A 161 -7.32 -16.78 -8.35
N TYR A 162 -6.73 -15.73 -7.77
CA TYR A 162 -6.95 -14.34 -8.15
C TYR A 162 -5.85 -13.77 -9.05
N ASP A 163 -5.00 -14.61 -9.62
CA ASP A 163 -3.93 -14.15 -10.51
C ASP A 163 -4.45 -13.39 -11.73
N HIS A 164 -5.59 -13.83 -12.26
CA HIS A 164 -6.28 -13.15 -13.36
C HIS A 164 -6.70 -11.71 -13.04
N LYS A 165 -6.68 -11.29 -11.76
CA LYS A 165 -6.95 -9.93 -11.29
C LYS A 165 -5.70 -9.18 -10.84
N ARG A 166 -4.50 -9.75 -11.03
CA ARG A 166 -3.23 -9.20 -10.51
C ARG A 166 -3.06 -7.71 -10.82
N ASP A 167 -3.35 -7.28 -12.04
CA ASP A 167 -3.16 -5.88 -12.46
C ASP A 167 -4.06 -4.88 -11.73
N VAL A 168 -5.34 -5.22 -11.55
CA VAL A 168 -6.30 -4.36 -10.83
C VAL A 168 -6.00 -4.38 -9.32
N ILE A 169 -5.52 -5.50 -8.79
CA ILE A 169 -5.05 -5.62 -7.40
C ILE A 169 -3.85 -4.70 -7.17
N VAL A 170 -2.83 -4.78 -8.03
CA VAL A 170 -1.64 -3.92 -7.93
C VAL A 170 -2.02 -2.44 -8.02
N THR A 171 -2.80 -2.07 -9.04
CA THR A 171 -3.20 -0.67 -9.27
C THR A 171 -4.02 -0.12 -8.10
N SER A 172 -5.03 -0.86 -7.63
CA SER A 172 -5.87 -0.42 -6.51
C SER A 172 -5.09 -0.41 -5.18
N CYS A 173 -4.16 -1.34 -4.96
CA CYS A 173 -3.30 -1.36 -3.78
C CYS A 173 -2.43 -0.10 -3.69
N LEU A 174 -1.75 0.27 -4.78
CA LEU A 174 -0.90 1.46 -4.85
C LEU A 174 -1.70 2.71 -4.43
N LEU A 175 -2.93 2.83 -4.90
CA LEU A 175 -3.80 3.97 -4.64
C LEU A 175 -4.38 3.95 -3.22
N ALA A 176 -4.80 2.78 -2.73
CA ALA A 176 -5.27 2.61 -1.35
C ALA A 176 -4.18 2.94 -0.33
N GLU A 177 -2.96 2.43 -0.52
CA GLU A 177 -1.83 2.70 0.35
C GLU A 177 -1.36 4.16 0.25
N HIS A 178 -1.32 4.74 -0.96
CA HIS A 178 -0.99 6.15 -1.13
C HIS A 178 -1.96 7.06 -0.37
N LYS A 179 -3.26 6.80 -0.47
CA LYS A 179 -4.32 7.53 0.27
C LYS A 179 -4.12 7.38 1.79
N LEU A 180 -3.78 6.18 2.25
CA LEU A 180 -3.48 5.94 3.67
C LEU A 180 -2.26 6.75 4.15
N ARG A 181 -1.19 6.85 3.34
CA ARG A 181 0.00 7.67 3.68
C ARG A 181 -0.31 9.15 3.73
N MET A 182 -1.19 9.64 2.86
CA MET A 182 -1.55 11.05 2.88
C MET A 182 -2.32 11.42 4.14
N LYS A 183 -3.23 10.56 4.61
CA LYS A 183 -3.90 10.74 5.90
C LYS A 183 -2.90 10.86 7.07
N GLY A 184 -1.91 9.97 7.13
CA GLY A 184 -0.90 10.00 8.20
C GLY A 184 -0.08 11.28 8.24
N LYS A 185 0.20 11.89 7.08
CA LYS A 185 0.86 13.19 6.99
C LYS A 185 -0.02 14.32 7.54
N HIS A 186 -1.30 14.34 7.18
CA HIS A 186 -2.23 15.35 7.67
C HIS A 186 -2.51 15.25 9.17
N SER A 187 -2.47 14.05 9.76
CA SER A 187 -2.65 13.87 11.21
C SER A 187 -1.40 14.22 12.04
N ALA A 188 -0.20 14.24 11.44
CA ALA A 188 1.04 14.58 12.15
C ALA A 188 1.31 16.11 12.21
N LEU A 189 0.69 16.88 11.32
CA LEU A 189 0.86 18.35 11.26
C LEU A 189 0.23 19.14 12.43
N PRO A 190 -0.88 18.70 13.07
CA PRO A 190 -1.42 19.37 14.26
C PRO A 190 -0.57 19.15 15.54
N GLU A 191 0.06 17.98 15.69
CA GLU A 191 0.83 17.65 16.91
C GLU A 191 2.19 18.36 16.96
N GLY A 192 2.84 18.57 15.81
CA GLY A 192 4.10 19.34 15.74
C GLY A 192 3.93 20.82 16.08
N ALA A 193 2.77 21.41 15.79
CA ALA A 193 2.47 22.80 16.14
C ALA A 193 2.16 22.98 17.64
N ALA A 194 1.52 21.99 18.27
CA ALA A 194 1.27 22.01 19.71
C ALA A 194 2.55 21.80 20.52
N SER A 195 3.48 20.95 20.05
CA SER A 195 4.76 20.72 20.74
C SER A 195 5.72 21.93 20.67
N MET A 196 5.75 22.68 19.56
CA MET A 196 6.54 23.92 19.49
C MET A 196 5.90 25.09 20.27
N SER A 197 4.58 25.13 20.39
CA SER A 197 3.89 26.15 21.21
C SER A 197 4.14 25.95 22.72
N LEU A 198 4.23 24.70 23.19
CA LEU A 198 4.54 24.40 24.59
C LEU A 198 6.00 24.72 24.98
N MET A 199 6.95 24.56 24.06
CA MET A 199 8.36 24.94 24.30
C MET A 199 8.59 26.46 24.23
N ALA A 200 7.79 27.20 23.46
CA ALA A 200 7.86 28.66 23.44
C ALA A 200 7.31 29.29 24.74
N TYR A 201 6.32 28.66 25.39
CA TYR A 201 5.73 29.17 26.63
C TYR A 201 6.61 28.95 27.88
N SER A 202 7.45 27.91 27.92
CA SER A 202 8.37 27.70 29.05
C SER A 202 9.60 28.62 29.02
N ALA A 203 9.92 29.21 27.87
CA ALA A 203 11.04 30.16 27.74
C ALA A 203 10.67 31.60 28.14
N ALA A 204 9.37 31.92 28.25
CA ALA A 204 8.87 33.27 28.55
C ALA A 204 8.53 33.51 30.03
N VAL A 205 8.53 32.48 30.88
CA VAL A 205 8.16 32.57 32.31
C VAL A 205 9.37 32.42 33.24
N GLY A 206 10.58 32.32 32.67
CA GLY A 206 11.83 32.14 33.40
C GLY A 206 12.82 33.28 33.21
N THR A 207 12.43 34.52 33.51
CA THR A 207 13.34 35.65 33.77
C THR A 207 12.77 36.56 34.84
#